data_AF-A0A946YP56-F1
#
_entry.id   AF-A0A946YP56-F1
#
_cell.length_a   1.000
_cell.length_b   1.000
_cell.length_c   1.000
_cell.angle_alpha   90.00
_cell.angle_beta   90.00
_cell.angle_gamma   90.00
#
_symmetry.space_group_name_H-M   'P 1'
#
loop_
_entity.id
_entity.type
_entity.pdbx_description
1 polymer ?
#
loop_
_entity_poly.entity_id
_entity_poly.type
_entity_poly.pdbx_seq_one_letter_code
_entity_poly.pdbx_strand_id
1 'polypeptide(L)'
;MSQSNSLQDQPNSFGWISISLHWITAVIITALWILGRSIEFQAVDAIDARRTLHVTVGLIAWLVLAGRIFWRLKHPHPRAVGQSNRIHRVARFAHYLMLGLLGIMLLSGPLLA
;
A
#
# COMPACT_ATOMS: atom_id res chain seq x y z
N MET A 1 20.24 -6.44 21.33
CA MET A 1 20.46 -6.05 19.93
C MET A 1 19.93 -4.64 19.74
N SER A 2 20.82 -3.65 19.67
CA SER A 2 20.44 -2.25 19.48
C SER A 2 19.95 -2.07 18.04
N GLN A 3 18.64 -1.91 17.83
CA GLN A 3 18.09 -1.50 16.54
C GLN A 3 18.56 -0.06 16.29
N SER A 4 19.60 0.11 15.47
CA SER A 4 19.97 1.45 14.98
C SER A 4 18.78 2.01 14.20
N ASN A 5 18.27 3.18 14.58
CA ASN A 5 17.23 3.90 13.83
C ASN A 5 17.75 4.28 12.43
N SER A 6 17.65 3.36 11.48
CA SER A 6 18.06 3.58 10.09
C SER A 6 16.89 4.15 9.28
N LEU A 7 17.17 5.16 8.47
CA LEU A 7 16.20 5.68 7.50
C LEU A 7 15.96 4.66 6.37
N GLN A 8 17.02 3.96 5.94
CA GLN A 8 16.99 2.98 4.85
C GLN A 8 16.89 1.55 5.36
N ASP A 9 16.42 0.64 4.50
CA ASP A 9 16.32 -0.79 4.81
C ASP A 9 17.71 -1.41 4.97
N GLN A 10 17.88 -2.21 6.04
CA GLN A 10 19.08 -2.97 6.34
C GLN A 10 18.90 -4.44 5.93
N PRO A 11 19.97 -5.24 5.81
CA PRO A 11 19.86 -6.64 5.38
C PRO A 11 18.89 -7.49 6.20
N ASN A 12 18.68 -7.15 7.48
CA ASN A 12 17.87 -7.90 8.43
C ASN A 12 16.74 -7.08 9.09
N SER A 13 16.56 -5.80 8.75
CA SER A 13 15.51 -4.95 9.33
C SER A 13 15.00 -3.91 8.34
N PHE A 14 13.74 -3.52 8.49
CA PHE A 14 13.18 -2.40 7.72
C PHE A 14 13.62 -1.06 8.32
N GLY A 15 13.87 -0.08 7.45
CA GLY A 15 14.12 1.30 7.81
C GLY A 15 12.84 2.12 7.97
N TRP A 16 12.96 3.32 8.54
CA TRP A 16 11.82 4.21 8.80
C TRP A 16 11.05 4.63 7.55
N ILE A 17 11.70 4.80 6.39
CA ILE A 17 11.01 5.14 5.13
C ILE A 17 10.08 4.00 4.72
N SER A 18 10.58 2.76 4.78
CA SER A 18 9.82 1.55 4.49
C SER A 18 8.60 1.39 5.40
N ILE A 19 8.81 1.56 6.70
CA ILE A 19 7.77 1.46 7.73
C ILE A 19 6.71 2.54 7.52
N SER A 20 7.12 3.79 7.29
CA SER A 20 6.20 4.92 7.08
C SER A 20 5.36 4.72 5.82
N LEU A 21 5.99 4.38 4.69
CA LEU A 21 5.27 4.08 3.44
C LEU A 21 4.28 2.93 3.62
N HIS A 22 4.63 1.90 4.38
CA HIS A 22 3.71 0.79 4.66
C HIS A 22 2.48 1.25 5.45
N TRP A 23 2.67 1.93 6.58
CA TRP A 23 1.56 2.34 7.44
C TRP A 23 0.69 3.43 6.82
N ILE A 24 1.28 4.41 6.13
CA ILE A 24 0.52 5.42 5.38
C ILE A 24 -0.34 4.72 4.32
N THR A 25 0.24 3.77 3.56
CA THR A 25 -0.54 2.99 2.58
C THR A 25 -1.67 2.23 3.26
N ALA A 26 -1.40 1.53 4.36
CA ALA A 26 -2.40 0.74 5.07
C ALA A 26 -3.58 1.60 5.55
N VAL A 27 -3.29 2.74 6.18
CA VAL A 27 -4.32 3.68 6.66
C VAL A 27 -5.16 4.22 5.51
N ILE A 28 -4.53 4.64 4.40
CA ILE A 28 -5.26 5.17 3.24
C ILE A 28 -6.15 4.10 2.60
N ILE A 29 -5.66 2.87 2.43
CA ILE A 29 -6.46 1.78 1.85
C ILE A 29 -7.65 1.42 2.76
N THR A 30 -7.45 1.38 4.08
CA THR A 30 -8.54 1.19 5.04
C THR A 30 -9.56 2.32 4.97
N ALA A 31 -9.10 3.57 4.89
CA ALA A 31 -9.98 4.73 4.75
C ALA A 31 -10.78 4.68 3.44
N LEU A 32 -10.15 4.29 2.32
CA LEU A 32 -10.81 4.09 1.03
C LEU A 32 -11.88 3.01 1.11
N TRP A 33 -11.62 1.89 1.79
CA TRP A 33 -12.62 0.84 1.99
C TRP A 33 -13.85 1.36 2.76
N ILE A 34 -13.64 2.11 3.85
CA ILE A 34 -14.73 2.75 4.60
C ILE A 34 -15.50 3.74 3.72
N LEU A 35 -14.79 4.58 2.97
CA LEU A 35 -15.41 5.56 2.07
C LEU A 35 -16.22 4.90 0.96
N GLY A 36 -15.69 3.84 0.35
CA GLY A 36 -16.38 3.08 -0.70
C GLY A 36 -17.65 2.44 -0.14
N ARG A 37 -17.55 1.81 1.03
CA ARG A 37 -18.72 1.24 1.72
C ARG A 37 -19.76 2.28 2.10
N SER A 38 -19.34 3.50 2.42
CA SER A 38 -20.26 4.60 2.80
C SER A 38 -21.16 5.08 1.66
N ILE A 39 -20.81 4.80 0.40
CA ILE A 39 -21.60 5.18 -0.79
C ILE A 39 -22.99 4.53 -0.74
N GLU A 40 -23.07 3.27 -0.31
CA GLU A 40 -24.32 2.49 -0.23
C GLU A 40 -25.36 3.10 0.74
N PHE A 41 -24.92 3.97 1.65
CA PHE A 41 -25.76 4.59 2.66
C PHE A 41 -26.07 6.07 2.38
N GLN A 42 -25.68 6.60 1.23
CA GLN A 42 -25.99 7.99 0.86
C GLN A 42 -27.40 8.10 0.25
N ALA A 43 -28.02 9.27 0.40
CA ALA A 43 -29.18 9.65 -0.39
C ALA A 43 -28.80 9.76 -1.88
N VAL A 44 -29.79 9.57 -2.77
CA VAL A 44 -29.56 9.46 -4.23
C VAL A 44 -28.82 10.67 -4.79
N ASP A 45 -29.14 11.87 -4.32
CA ASP A 45 -28.52 13.14 -4.71
C ASP A 45 -27.07 13.32 -4.19
N ALA A 46 -26.67 12.56 -3.17
CA ALA A 46 -25.33 12.62 -2.56
C ALA A 46 -24.39 11.47 -3.01
N ILE A 47 -24.90 10.47 -3.73
CA ILE A 47 -24.11 9.31 -4.19
C ILE A 47 -22.93 9.78 -5.06
N ASP A 48 -23.18 10.65 -6.03
CA ASP A 48 -22.15 11.10 -6.97
C ASP A 48 -21.04 11.86 -6.25
N ALA A 49 -21.38 12.79 -5.35
CA ALA A 49 -20.40 13.53 -4.57
C ALA A 49 -19.52 12.58 -3.70
N ARG A 50 -20.14 11.57 -3.07
CA ARG A 50 -19.40 10.58 -2.27
C ARG A 50 -18.51 9.69 -3.14
N ARG A 51 -18.98 9.28 -4.32
CA ARG A 51 -18.22 8.52 -5.30
C ARG A 51 -17.03 9.32 -5.80
N THR A 52 -17.23 10.58 -6.18
CA THR A 52 -16.15 11.49 -6.60
C THR A 52 -15.10 11.61 -5.51
N LEU A 53 -15.50 11.80 -4.24
CA LEU A 53 -14.56 11.84 -3.12
C LEU A 53 -13.74 10.54 -3.02
N HIS A 54 -14.38 9.37 -3.11
CA HIS A 54 -13.68 8.08 -3.07
C HIS A 54 -12.66 7.94 -4.21
N VAL A 55 -13.04 8.29 -5.45
CA VAL A 55 -12.16 8.23 -6.62
C VAL A 55 -10.99 9.22 -6.49
N THR A 56 -11.25 10.46 -6.05
CA THR A 56 -10.20 11.47 -5.85
C THR A 56 -9.19 11.04 -4.79
N VAL A 57 -9.65 10.51 -3.65
CA VAL A 57 -8.74 9.95 -2.63
C VAL A 57 -7.96 8.76 -3.19
N GLY A 58 -8.59 7.92 -4.03
CA GLY A 58 -7.94 6.81 -4.72
C GLY A 58 -6.81 7.26 -5.64
N LEU A 59 -7.02 8.34 -6.41
CA LEU A 59 -5.99 8.95 -7.26
C LEU A 59 -4.81 9.49 -6.44
N ILE A 60 -5.06 10.16 -5.32
CA ILE A 60 -3.99 10.64 -4.43
C ILE A 60 -3.23 9.45 -3.80
N ALA A 61 -3.96 8.42 -3.38
CA ALA A 61 -3.38 7.20 -2.81
C ALA A 61 -2.42 6.50 -3.78
N TRP A 62 -2.65 6.65 -5.09
CA TRP A 62 -1.80 6.07 -6.12
C TRP A 62 -0.36 6.60 -6.03
N LEU A 63 -0.16 7.89 -5.72
CA LEU A 63 1.19 8.47 -5.57
C LEU A 63 1.95 7.84 -4.41
N VAL A 64 1.27 7.59 -3.29
CA VAL A 64 1.86 6.93 -2.12
C VAL A 64 2.21 5.48 -2.45
N LEU A 65 1.31 4.77 -3.12
CA LEU A 65 1.54 3.39 -3.56
C LEU A 65 2.69 3.30 -4.57
N ALA A 66 2.78 4.24 -5.52
CA ALA A 66 3.88 4.34 -6.48
C ALA A 66 5.22 4.56 -5.77
N GLY A 67 5.26 5.46 -4.78
CA GLY A 67 6.43 5.64 -3.92
C GLY A 67 6.82 4.36 -3.18
N ARG A 68 5.83 3.62 -2.66
CA ARG A 68 6.04 2.31 -2.01
C ARG A 68 6.58 1.25 -2.97
N ILE A 69 6.05 1.17 -4.19
CA ILE A 69 6.53 0.25 -5.23
C ILE A 69 7.97 0.61 -5.63
N PHE A 70 8.22 1.88 -5.94
CA PHE A 70 9.55 2.39 -6.28
C PHE A 70 10.57 2.06 -5.19
N TRP A 71 10.21 2.26 -3.92
CA TRP A 71 11.09 1.94 -2.80
C TRP A 71 11.43 0.45 -2.74
N ARG A 72 10.49 -0.46 -3.04
CA ARG A 72 10.72 -1.91 -3.08
C ARG A 72 11.52 -2.39 -4.29
N LEU A 73 11.54 -1.61 -5.37
CA LEU A 73 12.38 -1.86 -6.52
C LEU A 73 13.83 -1.44 -6.25
N LYS A 74 14.03 -0.32 -5.53
CA LYS A 74 15.36 0.16 -5.14
C LYS A 74 15.97 -0.60 -3.96
N HIS A 75 15.16 -0.94 -2.96
CA HIS A 75 15.62 -1.59 -1.74
C HIS A 75 15.01 -2.99 -1.63
N PRO A 76 15.83 -4.06 -1.72
CA PRO A 76 15.33 -5.43 -1.62
C PRO A 76 14.80 -5.71 -0.21
N HIS A 77 13.89 -6.69 -0.09
CA HIS A 77 13.32 -7.08 1.18
C HIS A 77 14.39 -7.58 2.17
N PRO A 78 14.44 -7.01 3.39
CA PRO A 78 15.22 -7.56 4.47
C PRO A 78 14.86 -9.03 4.73
N ARG A 79 15.85 -9.81 5.13
CA ARG A 79 15.69 -11.22 5.46
C ARG A 79 15.77 -11.41 6.96
N ALA A 80 14.77 -12.10 7.53
CA ALA A 80 14.79 -12.42 8.95
C ALA A 80 15.89 -13.44 9.28
N VAL A 81 16.52 -13.29 10.45
CA VAL A 81 17.55 -14.22 10.94
C VAL A 81 16.92 -15.62 11.10
N GLY A 82 17.55 -16.65 10.52
CA GLY A 82 17.03 -18.02 10.53
C GLY A 82 15.95 -18.33 9.48
N GLN A 83 15.53 -17.35 8.66
CA GLN A 83 14.54 -17.60 7.60
C GLN A 83 15.12 -18.43 6.46
N SER A 84 14.43 -19.50 6.04
CA SER A 84 14.84 -20.33 4.90
C SER A 84 14.66 -19.61 3.55
N ASN A 85 15.43 -20.02 2.53
CA ASN A 85 15.35 -19.45 1.17
C ASN A 85 13.94 -19.57 0.56
N ARG A 86 13.24 -20.69 0.82
CA ARG A 86 11.89 -20.94 0.29
C ARG A 86 10.87 -19.99 0.90
N ILE A 87 10.87 -19.86 2.23
CA ILE A 87 9.94 -18.96 2.95
C ILE A 87 10.16 -17.51 2.51
N HIS A 88 11.41 -17.08 2.40
CA HIS A 88 11.74 -15.72 1.95
C HIS A 88 11.18 -15.44 0.54
N ARG A 89 11.30 -16.41 -0.38
CA ARG A 89 10.80 -16.27 -1.76
C ARG A 89 9.28 -16.15 -1.82
N VAL A 90 8.56 -16.99 -1.06
CA VAL A 90 7.09 -16.94 -0.97
C VAL A 90 6.62 -15.62 -0.37
N ALA A 91 7.23 -15.17 0.72
CA ALA A 91 6.89 -13.89 1.35
C ALA A 91 7.09 -12.71 0.40
N ARG A 92 8.22 -12.69 -0.34
CA ARG A 92 8.46 -11.67 -1.36
C ARG A 92 7.43 -11.71 -2.48
N PHE A 93 7.12 -12.91 -2.99
CA PHE A 93 6.11 -13.08 -4.04
C PHE A 93 4.75 -12.57 -3.58
N ALA A 94 4.28 -13.00 -2.42
CA ALA A 94 3.01 -12.54 -1.85
C ALA A 94 2.97 -11.01 -1.70
N HIS A 95 4.05 -10.40 -1.22
CA HIS A 95 4.12 -8.96 -1.08
C HIS A 95 4.09 -8.23 -2.43
N TYR A 96 4.82 -8.70 -3.45
CA TYR A 96 4.75 -8.11 -4.79
C TYR A 96 3.39 -8.31 -5.43
N LEU A 97 2.78 -9.47 -5.25
CA LEU A 97 1.41 -9.74 -5.71
C LEU A 97 0.42 -8.75 -5.08
N MET A 98 0.49 -8.54 -3.76
CA MET A 98 -0.35 -7.55 -3.08
C MET A 98 -0.14 -6.13 -3.62
N LEU A 99 1.10 -5.71 -3.86
CA LEU A 99 1.39 -4.40 -4.44
C LEU A 99 0.83 -4.28 -5.86
N GLY A 100 0.96 -5.31 -6.68
CA GLY A 100 0.40 -5.35 -8.03
C GLY A 100 -1.13 -5.28 -8.02
N LEU A 101 -1.79 -6.09 -7.18
CA LEU A 101 -3.25 -6.10 -7.06
C LEU A 101 -3.79 -4.75 -6.53
N LEU A 102 -3.15 -4.14 -5.54
CA LEU A 102 -3.51 -2.80 -5.08
C LEU A 102 -3.31 -1.76 -6.18
N GLY A 103 -2.23 -1.86 -6.96
CA GLY A 103 -1.98 -0.97 -8.10
C GLY A 103 -3.09 -1.06 -9.15
N ILE A 104 -3.48 -2.28 -9.51
CA ILE A 104 -4.58 -2.54 -10.44
C ILE A 104 -5.89 -1.96 -9.88
N MET A 105 -6.20 -2.22 -8.62
CA MET A 105 -7.43 -1.74 -7.97
C MET A 105 -7.53 -0.20 -7.96
N LEU A 106 -6.44 0.49 -7.64
CA LEU A 106 -6.43 1.96 -7.60
C LEU A 106 -6.52 2.57 -9.01
N LEU A 107 -5.97 1.91 -10.03
CA LEU A 107 -6.04 2.37 -11.42
C LEU A 107 -7.39 2.05 -12.06
N SER A 108 -7.98 0.91 -11.76
CA SER A 108 -9.24 0.48 -12.37
C SER A 108 -10.40 1.38 -11.99
N GLY A 109 -10.41 1.95 -10.78
CA GLY A 109 -11.47 2.85 -10.31
C GLY A 109 -11.66 4.05 -11.26
N PRO A 110 -10.68 4.96 -11.38
CA PRO A 110 -10.76 6.11 -12.28
C PRO A 110 -10.96 5.75 -13.76
N LEU A 111 -10.43 4.61 -14.22
CA LEU A 111 -10.58 4.17 -15.62
C LEU A 111 -12.00 3.68 -15.95
N LEU A 112 -12.77 3.27 -14.95
CA LEU A 112 -14.13 2.76 -15.09
C LEU A 112 -15.20 3.70 -14.49
N ALA A 113 -14.78 4.84 -13.94
CA ALA A 113 -15.62 5.79 -13.22
C ALA A 113 -16.47 6.66 -14.15
#